data_AF-A0A1C1D1Y9-F1
#
_entry.id   AF-A0A1C1D1Y9-F1
#
_cell.length_a   1.000
_cell.length_b   1.000
_cell.length_c   1.000
_cell.angle_alpha   90.00
_cell.angle_beta   90.00
_cell.angle_gamma   90.00
#
_symmetry.space_group_name_H-M   'P 1'
#
loop_
_entity.id
_entity.type
_entity.pdbx_description
1 polymer ?
#
loop_
_entity_poly.entity_id
_entity_poly.type
_entity_poly.pdbx_seq_one_letter_code
_entity_poly.pdbx_strand_id
1 'polypeptide(L)'
;MDQTQILVAFGYISALLCTLCLHPAACRRISKHIKGEGLSQLFGAADTFLQHLQTVEAALEEGEGSSVGFTARFTTVLEAVKKQDV
;
A
#
# COMPACT_ATOMS: atom_id res chain seq x y z
N MET A 1 -15.46 5.72 14.65
CA MET A 1 -14.17 5.08 14.33
C MET A 1 -13.11 6.15 14.46
N ASP A 2 -12.04 5.88 15.18
CA ASP A 2 -10.91 6.81 15.29
C ASP A 2 -10.23 7.00 13.94
N GLN A 3 -9.77 8.22 13.66
CA GLN A 3 -9.12 8.57 12.40
C GLN A 3 -7.94 7.64 12.08
N THR A 4 -7.19 7.22 13.11
CA THR A 4 -6.10 6.24 13.01
C THR A 4 -6.58 4.89 12.51
N GLN A 5 -7.71 4.36 13.00
CA GLN A 5 -8.24 3.07 12.55
C GLN A 5 -8.64 3.10 11.08
N ILE A 6 -9.22 4.22 10.63
CA ILE A 6 -9.58 4.43 9.23
C ILE A 6 -8.32 4.44 8.36
N LEU A 7 -7.29 5.21 8.74
CA LEU A 7 -6.03 5.29 8.00
C LEU A 7 -5.31 3.94 7.93
N VAL A 8 -5.28 3.19 9.03
CA VAL A 8 -4.71 1.83 9.08
C VAL A 8 -5.48 0.90 8.15
N ALA A 9 -6.82 0.91 8.18
CA ALA A 9 -7.64 0.09 7.28
C ALA A 9 -7.39 0.43 5.80
N PHE A 10 -7.30 1.72 5.45
CA PHE A 10 -6.95 2.13 4.10
C PHE A 10 -5.53 1.70 3.68
N GLY A 11 -4.57 1.74 4.60
CA GLY A 11 -3.23 1.21 4.39
C GLY A 11 -3.24 -0.27 4.03
N TYR A 12 -3.99 -1.09 4.79
CA TYR A 12 -4.16 -2.51 4.48
C TYR A 12 -4.84 -2.76 3.12
N ILE A 13 -5.88 -1.98 2.78
CA ILE A 13 -6.54 -2.09 1.48
C ILE A 13 -5.55 -1.76 0.36
N SER A 14 -4.75 -0.70 0.53
CA SER A 14 -3.73 -0.31 -0.43
C SER A 14 -2.66 -1.39 -0.60
N ALA A 15 -2.23 -2.02 0.49
CA ALA A 15 -1.30 -3.15 0.48
C ALA A 15 -1.87 -4.38 -0.22
N LEU A 16 -3.13 -4.73 0.02
CA LEU A 16 -3.81 -5.83 -0.66
C LEU A 16 -3.96 -5.56 -2.16
N LEU A 17 -4.32 -4.33 -2.53
CA LEU A 17 -4.44 -3.93 -3.93
C LEU A 17 -3.09 -3.96 -4.65
N CYS A 18 -2.01 -3.49 -4.01
CA CYS A 18 -0.67 -3.61 -4.58
C CYS A 18 -0.27 -5.09 -4.72
N THR A 19 -0.54 -5.91 -3.71
CA THR A 19 -0.27 -7.36 -3.76
C THR A 19 -1.04 -8.04 -4.90
N LEU A 20 -2.31 -7.66 -5.12
CA LEU A 20 -3.11 -8.11 -6.26
C LEU A 20 -2.51 -7.69 -7.59
N CYS A 21 -1.94 -6.49 -7.67
CA CYS A 21 -1.29 -5.98 -8.88
C CYS A 21 0.05 -6.66 -9.19
N LEU A 22 0.66 -7.42 -8.25
CA LEU A 22 1.80 -8.29 -8.57
C LEU A 22 1.44 -9.39 -9.56
N HIS A 23 0.16 -9.76 -9.64
CA HIS A 23 -0.33 -10.75 -10.60
C HIS A 23 -0.73 -10.03 -11.90
N PRO A 24 -0.02 -10.21 -13.03
CA PRO A 24 -0.20 -9.38 -14.23
C PRO A 24 -1.64 -9.44 -14.78
N ALA A 25 -2.29 -10.59 -14.71
CA ALA A 25 -3.68 -10.73 -15.15
C ALA A 25 -4.68 -9.97 -14.27
N ALA A 26 -4.43 -9.91 -12.96
CA ALA A 26 -5.26 -9.15 -12.02
C ALA A 26 -5.00 -7.66 -12.17
N CYS A 27 -3.73 -7.26 -12.26
CA CYS A 27 -3.29 -5.90 -12.57
C CYS A 27 -3.99 -5.34 -13.83
N ARG A 28 -3.94 -6.06 -14.95
CA ARG A 28 -4.64 -5.66 -16.19
C ARG A 28 -6.16 -5.58 -16.02
N ARG A 29 -6.76 -6.48 -15.26
CA ARG A 29 -8.21 -6.47 -15.02
C ARG A 29 -8.62 -5.28 -14.18
N ILE A 30 -7.88 -4.98 -13.10
CA ILE A 30 -8.11 -3.83 -12.24
C ILE A 30 -7.91 -2.53 -13.04
N SER A 31 -6.79 -2.39 -13.74
CA SER A 31 -6.49 -1.22 -14.57
C SER A 31 -7.57 -0.95 -15.62
N LYS A 32 -8.10 -2.00 -16.27
CA LYS A 32 -9.21 -1.86 -17.23
C LYS A 32 -10.55 -1.41 -16.61
N HIS A 33 -10.79 -1.71 -15.33
CA HIS A 33 -12.04 -1.39 -14.66
C HIS A 33 -11.99 -0.10 -13.84
N ILE A 34 -10.79 0.38 -13.49
CA ILE A 34 -10.61 1.68 -12.87
C ILE A 34 -10.76 2.76 -13.95
N LYS A 35 -11.77 3.62 -13.79
CA LYS A 35 -11.92 4.82 -14.62
C LYS A 35 -10.86 5.84 -14.20
N GLY A 36 -10.12 6.39 -15.16
CA GLY A 36 -9.12 7.44 -14.92
C GLY A 36 -7.73 7.04 -15.38
N GLU A 37 -6.70 7.53 -14.70
CA GLU A 37 -5.27 7.25 -14.98
C GLU A 37 -4.84 5.84 -14.55
N GLY A 38 -5.77 4.87 -14.53
CA GLY A 38 -5.50 3.49 -14.17
C GLY A 38 -4.95 3.33 -12.74
N LEU A 39 -3.85 2.60 -12.62
CA LEU A 39 -3.24 2.27 -11.32
C LEU A 39 -2.36 3.40 -10.75
N SER A 40 -2.05 4.44 -11.51
CA SER A 40 -1.20 5.54 -11.04
C SER A 40 -1.77 6.23 -9.80
N GLN A 41 -3.10 6.41 -9.75
CA GLN A 41 -3.78 6.96 -8.56
C GLN A 41 -3.71 6.01 -7.35
N LEU A 42 -3.81 4.69 -7.60
CA LEU A 42 -3.64 3.69 -6.56
C LEU A 42 -2.21 3.74 -6.00
N PHE A 43 -1.20 3.89 -6.85
CA PHE A 43 0.19 3.99 -6.41
C PHE A 43 0.45 5.26 -5.62
N GLY A 44 -0.12 6.41 -6.03
CA GLY A 44 -0.02 7.65 -5.26
C GLY A 44 -0.67 7.55 -3.88
N ALA A 45 -1.85 6.92 -3.81
CA ALA A 45 -2.51 6.64 -2.53
C ALA A 45 -1.67 5.68 -1.66
N ALA A 46 -1.17 4.59 -2.24
CA ALA A 46 -0.31 3.63 -1.55
C ALA A 46 0.97 4.27 -1.01
N ASP A 47 1.61 5.17 -1.75
CA ASP A 47 2.80 5.91 -1.32
C ASP A 47 2.49 6.81 -0.10
N THR A 48 1.37 7.52 -0.17
CA THR A 48 0.90 8.38 0.94
C THR A 48 0.62 7.56 2.20
N PHE A 49 -0.05 6.41 2.05
CA PHE A 49 -0.34 5.53 3.18
C PHE A 49 0.92 4.85 3.72
N LEU A 50 1.87 4.48 2.87
CA LEU A 50 3.14 3.91 3.27
C LEU A 50 3.91 4.89 4.18
N GLN A 51 4.00 6.16 3.80
CA GLN A 51 4.67 7.18 4.61
C GLN A 51 4.00 7.34 5.99
N HIS A 52 2.67 7.34 6.02
CA HIS A 52 1.92 7.42 7.27
C HIS A 52 2.16 6.19 8.15
N LEU A 53 2.12 4.99 7.56
CA LEU A 53 2.38 3.74 8.26
C LEU A 53 3.82 3.66 8.77
N GLN A 54 4.81 4.15 8.03
CA GLN A 54 6.21 4.21 8.48
C GLN A 54 6.36 5.12 9.70
N THR A 55 5.64 6.24 9.71
CA THR A 55 5.62 7.15 10.87
C THR A 55 5.01 6.48 12.09
N VAL A 56 3.92 5.74 11.90
CA VAL A 56 3.26 4.98 12.98
C VAL A 56 4.14 3.83 13.47
N GLU A 57 4.79 3.10 12.55
CA GLU A 57 5.69 2.00 12.89
C GLU A 57 6.91 2.50 13.69
N ALA A 58 7.53 3.60 13.27
CA ALA A 58 8.62 4.24 14.01
C ALA A 58 8.18 4.75 15.40
N ALA A 59 6.97 5.29 15.53
CA ALA A 59 6.42 5.69 16.82
C ALA A 59 6.11 4.48 17.74
N LEU A 60 5.79 3.32 17.15
CA LEU A 60 5.57 2.08 17.88
C LEU A 60 6.87 1.34 18.23
N GLU A 61 7.97 1.55 17.50
CA GLU A 61 9.28 0.98 17.86
C GLU A 61 9.74 1.43 19.26
N GLU A 62 9.35 2.62 19.70
CA GLU A 62 9.61 3.09 21.08
C GLU A 62 8.76 2.36 22.13
N GLY A 63 7.64 1.74 21.74
CA GLY A 63 6.67 1.12 22.62
C GLY A 63 6.36 -0.32 22.23
N GLU A 64 7.21 -1.25 22.67
CA GLU A 64 6.93 -2.70 22.75
C GLU A 64 6.02 -3.31 21.65
N GLY A 65 6.62 -3.84 20.59
CA GLY A 65 6.07 -5.03 19.93
C GLY A 65 5.80 -4.96 18.43
N SER A 66 6.68 -5.61 17.69
CA SER A 66 6.38 -6.59 16.63
C SER A 66 5.63 -6.16 15.35
N SER A 67 5.34 -4.88 15.10
CA SER A 67 4.88 -4.44 13.76
C SER A 67 6.03 -4.14 12.79
N VAL A 68 7.27 -4.15 13.29
CA VAL A 68 8.51 -3.88 12.55
C VAL A 68 8.64 -4.83 11.35
N GLY A 69 8.46 -4.29 10.15
CA GLY A 69 8.59 -4.99 8.87
C GLY A 69 7.34 -4.99 8.00
N PHE A 70 6.17 -4.55 8.49
CA PHE A 70 5.00 -4.42 7.62
C PHE A 70 5.25 -3.37 6.53
N THR A 71 5.73 -2.18 6.90
CA THR A 71 6.03 -1.14 5.90
C THR A 71 7.14 -1.57 4.96
N ALA A 72 8.20 -2.22 5.44
CA ALA A 72 9.28 -2.74 4.59
C ALA A 72 8.76 -3.72 3.52
N ARG A 73 7.86 -4.63 3.91
CA ARG A 73 7.18 -5.54 2.97
C ARG A 73 6.28 -4.78 2.01
N PHE A 74 5.52 -3.80 2.50
CA PHE A 74 4.63 -3.00 1.67
C PHE A 74 5.41 -2.16 0.65
N THR A 75 6.54 -1.55 1.04
CA THR A 75 7.47 -0.85 0.14
C THR A 75 7.95 -1.79 -0.96
N THR A 76 8.40 -2.99 -0.60
CA THR A 76 8.91 -3.97 -1.58
C THR A 76 7.84 -4.36 -2.60
N VAL A 77 6.60 -4.59 -2.14
CA VAL A 77 5.46 -4.88 -3.02
C VAL A 77 5.16 -3.68 -3.91
N LEU A 78 5.09 -2.47 -3.37
CA LEU A 78 4.79 -1.26 -4.13
C LEU A 78 5.84 -1.00 -5.22
N GLU A 79 7.13 -1.13 -4.90
CA GLU A 79 8.21 -0.99 -5.89
C GLU A 79 8.16 -2.06 -6.96
N ALA A 80 7.88 -3.32 -6.59
CA ALA A 80 7.75 -4.41 -7.54
C ALA A 80 6.58 -4.20 -8.52
N VAL A 81 5.46 -3.67 -8.04
CA VAL A 81 4.32 -3.35 -8.90
C VAL A 81 4.61 -2.14 -9.79
N LYS A 82 5.21 -1.07 -9.24
CA LYS A 82 5.62 0.11 -10.04
C LYS A 82 6.56 -0.27 -11.19
N LYS A 83 7.47 -1.23 -10.99
CA LYS A 83 8.35 -1.77 -12.04
C LYS A 83 7.64 -2.59 -13.11
N GLN A 84 6.45 -3.15 -12.84
CA GLN A 84 5.65 -3.88 -13.82
C GLN A 84 4.75 -2.98 -14.67
N ASP A 85 4.46 -1.76 -14.20
CA ASP A 85 3.60 -0.79 -14.89
C ASP A 85 4.36 0.05 -15.94
N VAL A 86 5.69 -0.03 -15.97
CA VAL A 86 6.58 0.60 -16.99
C VAL A 86 6.77 -0.33 -18.18
#